data_AF-A0A0P9ZIK1-F1
#
_entry.id   AF-A0A0P9ZIK1-F1
#
_cell.length_a   1.000
_cell.length_b   1.000
_cell.length_c   1.000
_cell.angle_alpha   90.00
_cell.angle_beta   90.00
_cell.angle_gamma   90.00
#
_symmetry.space_group_name_H-M   'P 1'
#
loop_
_entity.id
_entity.type
_entity.pdbx_description
1 polymer ?
#
loop_
_entity_poly.entity_id
_entity_poly.type
_entity_poly.pdbx_seq_one_letter_code
_entity_poly.pdbx_strand_id
1 'polypeptide(L)'
;MIRQLSTLSILAIFAGCTSVADKPVGPAYDSSQNPELLSPDLYSSGAKPGQEPTVRYGRYALVNTAPEAGQRDLMAQIIDVSIPPNMHPSVQDAMQYVLSRSGYALCPPTTDHVNILFTRPLPSAQYKLGPMSVNAN
;
A
#
# COMPACT_ATOMS: atom_id res chain seq x y z
N MET A 1 -70.89 -6.26 28.38
CA MET A 1 -69.54 -6.86 28.44
C MET A 1 -68.87 -6.78 27.06
N ILE A 2 -68.46 -5.58 26.60
CA ILE A 2 -68.10 -5.31 25.18
C ILE A 2 -66.76 -4.55 25.00
N ARG A 3 -65.98 -4.30 26.06
CA ARG A 3 -64.74 -3.47 25.99
C ARG A 3 -63.42 -4.25 25.95
N GLN A 4 -63.42 -5.52 25.56
CA GLN A 4 -62.20 -6.36 25.59
C GLN A 4 -61.81 -6.95 24.22
N LEU A 5 -62.67 -6.86 23.19
CA LEU A 5 -62.36 -7.46 21.88
C LEU A 5 -61.64 -6.51 20.90
N SER A 6 -61.61 -5.20 21.17
CA SER A 6 -61.05 -4.22 20.21
C SER A 6 -59.53 -4.09 20.27
N THR A 7 -58.87 -4.63 21.30
CA THR A 7 -57.40 -4.49 21.48
C THR A 7 -56.59 -5.60 20.82
N LEU A 8 -57.21 -6.71 20.39
CA LEU A 8 -56.47 -7.79 19.70
C LEU A 8 -56.29 -7.55 18.20
N SER A 9 -57.03 -6.63 17.57
CA SER A 9 -57.01 -6.47 16.11
C SER A 9 -55.91 -5.54 15.57
N ILE A 10 -55.17 -4.82 16.42
CA ILE A 10 -54.16 -3.83 15.97
C ILE A 10 -52.74 -4.43 15.88
N LEU A 11 -52.49 -5.63 16.44
CA LEU A 11 -51.15 -6.23 16.48
C LEU A 11 -50.84 -7.21 15.33
N ALA A 12 -51.52 -7.09 14.19
CA ALA A 12 -51.40 -8.05 13.09
C ALA A 12 -51.00 -7.43 11.73
N ILE A 13 -50.32 -6.27 11.71
CA ILE A 13 -49.99 -5.57 10.44
C ILE A 13 -48.49 -5.29 10.22
N PHE A 14 -47.58 -5.65 11.12
CA PHE A 14 -46.14 -5.51 10.86
C PHE A 14 -45.40 -6.84 10.83
N ALA A 15 -45.72 -7.67 9.83
CA ALA A 15 -44.86 -8.76 9.38
C ALA A 15 -44.67 -8.65 7.86
N GLY A 16 -44.05 -7.56 7.43
CA GLY A 16 -43.50 -7.45 6.08
C GLY A 16 -42.08 -8.00 6.06
N CYS A 17 -41.89 -9.23 5.60
CA CYS A 17 -40.55 -9.72 5.23
C CYS A 17 -40.22 -9.18 3.84
N THR A 18 -39.45 -8.10 3.77
CA THR A 18 -38.70 -7.78 2.55
C THR A 18 -37.44 -8.64 2.58
N SER A 19 -37.47 -9.77 1.87
CA SER A 19 -36.25 -10.49 1.54
C SER A 19 -35.60 -9.74 0.40
N VAL A 20 -34.62 -8.89 0.70
CA VAL A 20 -33.66 -8.45 -0.31
C VAL A 20 -32.94 -9.73 -0.74
N ALA A 21 -33.22 -10.18 -1.97
CA ALA A 21 -32.39 -11.18 -2.59
C ALA A 21 -31.00 -10.56 -2.75
N ASP A 22 -30.07 -10.95 -1.89
CA ASP A 22 -28.67 -10.62 -2.04
C ASP A 22 -28.25 -11.21 -3.39
N LYS A 23 -28.08 -10.33 -4.38
CA LYS A 23 -27.48 -10.72 -5.65
C LYS A 23 -26.13 -11.33 -5.26
N PRO A 24 -25.81 -12.58 -5.68
CA PRO A 24 -24.57 -13.20 -5.28
C PRO A 24 -23.46 -12.21 -5.58
N VAL A 25 -22.83 -11.73 -4.50
CA VAL A 25 -21.62 -10.92 -4.58
C VAL A 25 -20.72 -11.74 -5.47
N GLY A 26 -20.35 -11.17 -6.63
CA GLY A 26 -19.37 -11.79 -7.51
C GLY A 26 -18.13 -12.17 -6.69
N PRO A 27 -17.28 -13.10 -7.16
CA PRO A 27 -16.18 -13.61 -6.36
C PRO A 27 -15.49 -12.43 -5.65
N ALA A 28 -15.52 -12.46 -4.32
CA ALA A 28 -14.91 -11.42 -3.51
C ALA A 28 -13.48 -11.27 -4.02
N TYR A 29 -13.10 -10.04 -4.38
CA TYR A 29 -11.76 -9.76 -4.88
C TYR A 29 -10.77 -10.20 -3.80
N ASP A 30 -10.12 -11.32 -4.05
CA ASP A 30 -9.15 -11.92 -3.14
C ASP A 30 -7.91 -11.02 -3.14
N SER A 31 -7.89 -10.07 -2.21
CA SER A 31 -6.80 -9.11 -2.06
C SER A 31 -5.51 -9.77 -1.55
N SER A 32 -5.52 -11.08 -1.27
CA SER A 32 -4.32 -11.84 -0.93
C SER A 32 -3.51 -12.27 -2.15
N GLN A 33 -4.09 -12.19 -3.36
CA GLN A 33 -3.36 -12.50 -4.58
C GLN A 33 -2.38 -11.38 -4.90
N ASN A 34 -1.11 -11.76 -5.07
CA ASN A 34 -0.08 -10.86 -5.58
C ASN A 34 -0.57 -10.26 -6.91
N PRO A 35 -0.52 -8.93 -7.12
CA PRO A 35 -0.96 -8.33 -8.37
C PRO A 35 -0.28 -9.03 -9.55
N GLU A 36 -1.09 -9.53 -10.48
CA GLU A 36 -0.56 -10.14 -11.69
C GLU A 36 0.17 -9.07 -12.51
N LEU A 37 1.49 -9.23 -12.64
CA LEU A 37 2.31 -8.32 -13.43
C LEU A 37 1.91 -8.43 -14.89
N LEU A 38 1.37 -7.33 -15.43
CA LEU A 38 1.07 -7.23 -16.85
C LEU A 38 2.38 -7.37 -17.64
N SER A 39 2.39 -8.30 -18.60
CA SER A 39 3.51 -8.50 -19.52
C SER A 39 3.03 -8.23 -20.96
N PRO A 40 3.57 -7.20 -21.64
CA PRO A 40 4.56 -6.23 -21.17
C PRO A 40 3.97 -5.20 -20.18
N ASP A 41 4.84 -4.63 -19.34
CA ASP A 41 4.47 -3.54 -18.43
C ASP A 41 3.95 -2.33 -19.23
N LEU A 42 2.72 -1.91 -18.92
CA LEU A 42 2.07 -0.75 -19.55
C LEU A 42 2.81 0.55 -19.23
N TYR A 43 3.57 0.61 -18.13
CA TYR A 43 4.33 1.78 -17.69
C TYR A 43 5.83 1.47 -17.54
N SER A 44 6.44 0.95 -18.61
CA SER A 44 7.88 0.63 -18.64
C SER A 44 8.84 1.78 -18.25
N SER A 45 8.38 3.03 -18.26
CA SER A 45 9.14 4.21 -17.81
C SER A 45 8.89 4.59 -16.34
N GLY A 46 8.02 3.88 -15.63
CA GLY A 46 7.63 4.13 -14.24
C GLY A 46 7.03 5.51 -14.01
N ALA A 47 7.39 6.14 -12.88
CA ALA A 47 6.98 7.49 -12.52
C ALA A 47 7.57 8.61 -13.41
N LYS A 48 8.29 8.29 -14.51
CA LYS A 48 8.85 9.32 -15.39
C LYS A 48 7.74 10.05 -16.14
N PRO A 49 7.79 11.40 -16.19
CA PRO A 49 6.85 12.16 -17.01
C PRO A 49 7.16 11.92 -18.49
N GLY A 50 6.45 10.99 -19.11
CA GLY A 50 6.42 10.83 -20.58
C GLY A 50 5.56 11.90 -21.24
N GLN A 51 5.48 11.89 -22.58
CA GLN A 51 4.47 12.70 -23.29
C GLN A 51 3.08 12.17 -22.95
N GLU A 52 2.37 12.89 -22.09
CA GLU A 52 1.10 12.41 -21.55
C GLU A 52 -0.04 12.63 -22.55
N PRO A 53 -0.90 11.61 -22.78
CA PRO A 53 -2.08 11.76 -23.62
C PRO A 53 -2.96 12.88 -23.08
N THR A 54 -3.06 13.96 -23.86
CA THR A 54 -3.87 15.12 -23.53
C THR A 54 -5.10 15.13 -24.41
N VAL A 55 -6.28 15.16 -23.79
CA VAL A 55 -7.56 15.21 -24.48
C VAL A 55 -8.10 16.63 -24.44
N ARG A 56 -8.60 17.12 -25.58
CA ARG A 56 -9.23 18.45 -25.64
C ARG A 56 -10.72 18.36 -25.32
N TYR A 57 -11.12 19.00 -24.23
CA TYR A 57 -12.50 19.23 -23.85
C TYR A 57 -12.98 20.62 -24.31
N GLY A 58 -14.14 20.65 -24.97
CA GLY A 58 -14.71 21.88 -25.50
C GLY A 58 -13.76 22.60 -26.47
N ARG A 59 -13.71 23.93 -26.39
CA ARG A 59 -12.88 24.75 -27.30
C ARG A 59 -11.43 24.92 -26.84
N TYR A 60 -11.16 24.86 -25.53
CA TYR A 60 -9.86 25.29 -24.99
C TYR A 60 -9.34 24.47 -23.81
N ALA A 61 -10.11 23.55 -23.24
CA ALA A 61 -9.62 22.78 -22.11
C ALA A 61 -8.78 21.61 -22.62
N LEU A 62 -7.54 21.53 -22.17
CA LEU A 62 -6.68 20.37 -22.34
C LEU A 62 -6.61 19.67 -21.00
N VAL A 63 -7.03 18.41 -20.97
CA VAL A 63 -7.04 17.58 -19.76
C VAL A 63 -6.09 16.41 -19.97
N ASN A 64 -5.18 16.23 -19.01
CA ASN A 64 -4.32 15.07 -18.95
C ASN A 64 -5.15 13.87 -18.49
N THR A 65 -5.17 12.82 -19.29
CA THR A 65 -5.89 11.57 -18.96
C THR A 65 -4.94 10.46 -18.50
N ALA A 66 -3.64 10.76 -18.37
CA ALA A 66 -2.67 9.78 -17.94
C ALA A 66 -2.77 9.58 -16.41
N PRO A 67 -2.62 8.34 -15.90
CA PRO A 67 -2.65 8.09 -14.45
C PRO A 67 -1.54 8.85 -13.73
N GLU A 68 -1.75 9.18 -12.46
CA GLU A 68 -0.74 9.88 -11.65
C GLU A 68 0.51 9.01 -11.44
N ALA A 69 1.67 9.63 -11.19
CA ALA A 69 2.93 8.92 -10.98
C ALA A 69 2.83 7.82 -9.90
N GLY A 70 2.16 8.09 -8.77
CA GLY A 70 1.94 7.08 -7.71
C GLY A 70 0.93 5.99 -8.07
N GLN A 71 0.13 6.17 -9.13
CA GLN A 71 -0.72 5.11 -9.69
C GLN A 71 0.03 4.24 -10.70
N ARG A 72 1.08 4.79 -11.34
CA ARG A 72 1.95 4.06 -12.27
C ARG A 72 3.03 3.28 -11.52
N ASP A 73 3.63 3.88 -10.50
CA ASP A 73 4.59 3.24 -9.61
C ASP A 73 3.95 3.09 -8.22
N LEU A 74 3.20 2.00 -8.04
CA LEU A 74 2.52 1.69 -6.78
C LEU A 74 3.50 1.45 -5.61
N MET A 75 4.77 1.18 -5.92
CA MET A 75 5.82 1.01 -4.92
C MET A 75 6.58 2.31 -4.63
N ALA A 76 6.21 3.43 -5.24
CA ALA A 76 6.71 4.78 -4.95
C ALA A 76 6.26 5.26 -3.55
N GLN A 77 6.78 4.64 -2.50
CA GLN A 77 6.45 4.95 -1.11
C GLN A 77 7.53 5.82 -0.48
N ILE A 78 7.11 6.85 0.26
CA ILE A 78 7.99 7.62 1.14
C ILE A 78 8.14 6.87 2.45
N ILE A 79 9.37 6.51 2.81
CA ILE A 79 9.69 5.88 4.09
C ILE A 79 10.63 6.76 4.92
N ASP A 80 10.51 6.62 6.24
CA ASP A 80 11.44 7.16 7.23
C ASP A 80 11.82 6.02 8.18
N VAL A 81 13.13 5.80 8.34
CA VAL A 81 13.67 4.81 9.26
C VAL A 81 14.42 5.55 10.36
N SER A 82 13.94 5.40 11.59
CA SER A 82 14.57 5.96 12.79
C SER A 82 15.06 4.85 13.71
N ILE A 83 16.36 4.84 13.97
CA ILE A 83 17.01 3.96 14.93
C ILE A 83 16.97 4.64 16.32
N PRO A 84 16.51 3.94 17.37
CA PRO A 84 16.47 4.49 18.72
C PRO A 84 17.86 4.94 19.20
N PRO A 85 18.03 6.15 19.76
CA PRO A 85 19.33 6.71 20.12
C PRO A 85 20.02 6.00 21.28
N ASN A 86 19.26 5.23 22.08
CA ASN A 86 19.76 4.42 23.18
C ASN A 86 20.26 3.04 22.74
N MET A 87 20.01 2.67 21.49
CA MET A 87 20.58 1.50 20.85
C MET A 87 21.90 1.99 20.25
N HIS A 88 23.03 1.39 20.61
CA HIS A 88 24.32 1.67 19.97
C HIS A 88 24.64 0.56 18.96
N PRO A 89 23.91 0.47 17.82
CA PRO A 89 24.04 -0.64 16.90
C PRO A 89 25.36 -0.57 16.13
N SER A 90 25.79 -1.75 15.68
CA SER A 90 26.76 -1.84 14.61
C SER A 90 26.13 -1.47 13.25
N VAL A 91 26.96 -1.24 12.23
CA VAL A 91 26.49 -1.06 10.85
C VAL A 91 25.69 -2.28 10.38
N GLN A 92 26.11 -3.49 10.77
CA GLN A 92 25.40 -4.72 10.42
C GLN A 92 23.98 -4.76 11.02
N ASP A 93 23.83 -4.40 12.30
CA ASP A 93 22.54 -4.39 12.98
C ASP A 93 21.60 -3.36 12.34
N ALA A 94 22.13 -2.18 12.01
CA ALA A 94 21.37 -1.12 11.34
C ALA A 94 20.88 -1.55 9.96
N MET A 95 21.73 -2.21 9.16
CA MET A 95 21.33 -2.73 7.85
C MET A 95 20.27 -3.84 7.97
N GLN A 96 20.41 -4.76 8.93
CA GLN A 96 19.39 -5.77 9.19
C GLN A 96 18.06 -5.13 9.63
N TYR A 97 18.12 -4.08 10.45
CA TYR A 97 16.94 -3.35 10.90
C TYR A 97 16.17 -2.75 9.72
N VAL A 98 16.87 -2.07 8.80
CA VAL A 98 16.28 -1.49 7.58
C VAL A 98 15.61 -2.57 6.71
N LEU A 99 16.23 -3.75 6.59
CA LEU A 99 15.72 -4.82 5.73
C LEU A 99 14.63 -5.71 6.37
N SER A 100 14.41 -5.61 7.68
CA SER A 100 13.54 -6.53 8.44
C SER A 100 12.10 -6.67 7.92
N ARG A 101 11.58 -5.67 7.20
CA ARG A 101 10.22 -5.69 6.61
C ARG A 101 10.19 -5.62 5.08
N SER A 102 11.35 -5.65 4.42
CA SER A 102 11.42 -5.56 2.96
C SER A 102 11.37 -6.93 2.28
N GLY A 103 11.45 -8.03 3.04
CA GLY A 103 11.57 -9.39 2.49
C GLY A 103 12.97 -9.72 1.97
N TYR A 104 13.92 -8.79 2.05
CA TYR A 104 15.33 -9.01 1.73
C TYR A 104 16.13 -9.35 2.99
N ALA A 105 17.24 -10.07 2.79
CA ALA A 105 18.19 -10.39 3.85
C ALA A 105 19.60 -9.98 3.43
N LEU A 106 20.47 -9.70 4.41
CA LEU A 106 21.89 -9.48 4.14
C LEU A 106 22.55 -10.79 3.71
N CYS A 107 23.37 -10.71 2.66
CA CYS A 107 24.30 -11.78 2.33
C CYS A 107 25.33 -11.95 3.46
N PRO A 108 25.79 -13.18 3.72
CA PRO A 108 26.88 -13.40 4.66
C PRO A 108 28.14 -12.63 4.21
N PRO A 109 28.96 -12.11 5.15
CA PRO A 109 30.16 -11.36 4.80
C PRO A 109 31.19 -12.30 4.16
N THR A 110 31.28 -12.25 2.83
CA THR A 110 32.19 -13.09 2.03
C THR A 110 33.61 -12.54 1.94
N THR A 111 33.81 -11.27 2.28
CA THR A 111 35.11 -10.58 2.21
C THR A 111 35.45 -9.91 3.53
N ASP A 112 36.75 -9.87 3.88
CA ASP A 112 37.22 -9.30 5.14
C ASP A 112 36.85 -7.82 5.31
N HIS A 113 36.85 -7.06 4.22
CA HIS A 113 36.49 -5.64 4.25
C HIS A 113 35.03 -5.40 4.64
N VAL A 114 34.12 -6.25 4.18
CA VAL A 114 32.69 -6.18 4.54
C VAL A 114 32.51 -6.51 6.02
N ASN A 115 33.24 -7.51 6.53
CA ASN A 115 33.21 -7.86 7.95
C ASN A 115 33.73 -6.72 8.84
N ILE A 116 34.82 -6.04 8.43
CA ILE A 116 35.33 -4.87 9.15
C ILE A 116 34.29 -3.75 9.19
N LEU A 117 33.58 -3.48 8.08
CA LEU A 117 32.52 -2.47 8.06
C LEU A 117 31.36 -2.83 8.99
N PHE A 118 30.91 -4.08 8.93
CA PHE A 118 29.79 -4.61 9.71
C PHE A 118 29.99 -4.50 11.21
N THR A 119 31.24 -4.60 11.69
CA THR A 119 31.58 -4.48 13.11
C THR A 119 31.77 -3.03 13.58
N ARG A 120 31.77 -2.02 12.68
CA ARG A 120 31.89 -0.62 13.08
C ARG A 120 30.60 -0.14 13.77
N PRO A 121 30.72 0.77 14.76
CA PRO A 121 29.55 1.43 15.33
C PRO A 121 28.88 2.31 14.28
N LEU A 122 27.55 2.34 14.27
CA LEU A 122 26.81 3.23 13.39
C LEU A 122 27.01 4.70 13.83
N PRO A 123 27.46 5.60 12.94
CA PRO A 123 27.53 7.03 13.24
C PRO A 123 26.16 7.62 13.56
N SER A 124 26.06 8.52 14.54
CA SER A 124 24.80 9.15 14.96
C SER A 124 24.08 9.90 13.82
N ALA A 125 24.83 10.43 12.86
CA ALA A 125 24.29 11.06 11.66
C ALA A 125 23.42 10.11 10.81
N GLN A 126 23.56 8.79 10.97
CA GLN A 126 22.84 7.76 10.20
C GLN A 126 21.67 7.14 10.97
N TYR A 127 21.34 7.64 12.17
CA TYR A 127 20.24 7.09 12.96
C TYR A 127 18.88 7.45 12.36
N LYS A 128 18.83 8.44 11.46
CA LYS A 128 17.65 8.82 10.71
C LYS A 128 17.94 8.71 9.22
N LEU A 129 17.15 7.91 8.53
CA LEU A 129 17.20 7.73 7.09
C LEU A 129 15.83 8.11 6.53
N GLY A 130 15.76 9.27 5.88
CA GLY A 130 14.55 9.74 5.22
C GLY A 130 14.28 11.24 5.45
N PRO A 131 13.18 11.75 4.89
CA PRO A 131 12.23 11.04 4.03
C PRO A 131 12.86 10.67 2.68
N MET A 132 12.69 9.42 2.25
CA MET A 132 13.20 8.96 0.95
C MET A 132 12.16 8.11 0.21
N SER A 133 12.16 8.21 -1.12
CA SER A 133 11.30 7.38 -1.98
C SER A 133 11.96 6.03 -2.23
N VAL A 134 11.19 4.97 -2.05
CA VAL A 134 11.50 3.63 -2.58
C VAL A 134 10.71 3.45 -3.87
N ASN A 135 11.20 2.66 -4.82
CA ASN A 135 10.50 2.35 -6.06
C ASN A 135 10.67 0.86 -6.37
N ALA A 136 9.73 0.27 -7.11
CA ALA A 136 9.96 -1.05 -7.70
C ALA A 136 11.08 -0.91 -8.76
N ASN A 137 12.04 -1.83 -8.74
CA ASN A 137 13.11 -1.91 -9.74
C ASN A 137 12.63 -2.66 -10.99
#